data_AF-A0A1X2LXH2-F1
#
_entry.id   AF-A0A1X2LXH2-F1
#
_cell.length_a   1.000
_cell.length_b   1.000
_cell.length_c   1.000
_cell.angle_alpha   90.00
_cell.angle_beta   90.00
_cell.angle_gamma   90.00
#
_symmetry.space_group_name_H-M   'P 1'
#
loop_
_entity.id
_entity.type
_entity.pdbx_description
1 polymer ?
#
loop_
_entity_poly.entity_id
_entity_poly.type
_entity_poly.pdbx_seq_one_letter_code
_entity_poly.pdbx_strand_id
1 'polypeptide(L)' 'MLQEHLQLRQRYGARLLWSGDWSTFSAPKFWVTVADITFPNSTGALAWCRNQGIDRDHCIAKIISTTRPVAGSTAYN' A
#
# COMPACT_ATOMS: atom_id res chain seq x y z
N MET A 1 -6.61 -12.76 -3.60
CA MET A 1 -5.31 -13.17 -2.98
C MET A 1 -4.25 -13.56 -4.01
N LEU A 2 -4.07 -14.82 -4.44
CA LEU A 2 -2.93 -15.17 -5.33
C LEU A 2 -3.08 -14.60 -6.75
N GLN A 3 -4.20 -14.86 -7.42
CA GLN A 3 -4.42 -14.40 -8.80
C GLN A 3 -4.41 -12.87 -8.91
N GLU A 4 -5.04 -12.21 -7.95
CA GLU A 4 -5.04 -10.75 -7.80
C GLU A 4 -3.63 -10.20 -7.56
N HIS A 5 -2.84 -10.82 -6.67
CA HIS A 5 -1.44 -10.43 -6.45
C HIS A 5 -0.63 -10.55 -7.76
N LEU A 6 -0.80 -11.63 -8.53
CA LEU A 6 -0.09 -11.82 -9.81
C LEU A 6 -0.49 -10.76 -10.84
N GLN A 7 -1.77 -10.40 -10.94
CA GLN A 7 -2.24 -9.32 -11.80
C GLN A 7 -1.65 -7.97 -11.39
N LEU A 8 -1.66 -7.64 -10.09
CA LEU A 8 -1.07 -6.41 -9.57
C LEU A 8 0.46 -6.39 -9.75
N ARG A 9 1.12 -7.54 -9.62
CA ARG A 9 2.56 -7.69 -9.87
C ARG A 9 2.91 -7.41 -11.33
N GLN A 10 2.14 -7.97 -12.26
CA GLN A 10 2.34 -7.76 -13.68
C GLN A 10 2.07 -6.31 -14.09
N ARG A 11 1.06 -5.67 -13.49
CA ARG A 11 0.63 -4.32 -13.88
C ARG A 11 1.41 -3.20 -13.18
N TYR A 12 1.80 -3.38 -11.92
CA TYR A 12 2.33 -2.33 -11.05
C TYR A 12 3.60 -2.71 -10.30
N GLY A 13 4.24 -3.83 -10.66
CA GLY A 13 5.45 -4.31 -9.98
C GLY A 13 5.21 -4.72 -8.52
N ALA A 14 3.95 -5.00 -8.14
CA ALA A 14 3.55 -5.20 -6.76
C ALA A 14 4.37 -6.26 -6.02
N ARG A 15 4.64 -5.99 -4.74
CA ARG A 15 5.43 -6.81 -3.81
C ARG A 15 4.56 -7.32 -2.67
N LEU A 16 4.92 -8.49 -2.14
CA LEU A 16 4.27 -9.06 -0.97
C LEU A 16 5.07 -8.69 0.28
N LEU A 17 4.40 -8.09 1.27
CA LEU A 17 4.97 -7.70 2.56
C LEU A 17 4.32 -8.51 3.68
N TRP A 18 5.14 -8.93 4.65
CA TRP A 18 4.64 -9.48 5.91
C TRP A 18 4.37 -8.34 6.89
N SER A 19 3.14 -8.21 7.40
CA SER A 19 2.78 -7.08 8.26
C SER A 19 3.55 -7.03 9.58
N GLY A 20 4.07 -8.17 10.05
CA GLY A 20 4.88 -8.25 11.27
C GLY A 20 6.25 -7.57 11.18
N ASP A 21 6.75 -7.30 9.97
CA ASP A 21 8.08 -6.71 9.77
C ASP A 21 8.05 -5.17 9.85
N TRP A 22 6.88 -4.53 9.91
CA TRP A 22 6.75 -3.08 9.80
C TRP A 22 5.95 -2.46 10.94
N SER A 23 6.55 -1.46 11.61
CA SER A 23 5.95 -0.66 12.70
C SER A 23 4.69 0.13 12.33
N THR A 24 4.42 0.24 11.03
CA THR A 24 3.33 1.05 10.47
C THR A 24 2.02 0.28 10.34
N PHE A 25 2.01 -1.05 10.50
CA PHE A 25 0.78 -1.84 10.56
C PHE A 25 0.27 -1.95 11.99
N SER A 26 -1.04 -1.76 12.18
CA SER A 26 -1.70 -1.84 13.50
C SER A 26 -1.84 -3.27 14.03
N ALA A 27 -1.76 -4.25 13.14
CA ALA A 27 -1.84 -5.66 13.48
C ALA A 27 -0.73 -6.45 12.75
N PRO A 28 -0.12 -7.45 13.40
CA PRO A 28 0.80 -8.37 12.75
C PRO A 28 0.02 -9.55 12.11
N LYS A 29 0.76 -10.45 11.43
CA LYS A 29 0.29 -11.76 10.94
C LYS A 29 -0.63 -11.76 9.72
N PHE A 30 -0.45 -10.83 8.79
CA PHE A 30 -1.10 -10.89 7.49
C PHE A 30 -0.17 -10.47 6.36
N TRP A 31 -0.45 -10.98 5.16
CA TRP A 31 0.24 -10.60 3.93
C TRP A 31 -0.43 -9.39 3.31
N VAL A 32 0.37 -8.43 2.88
CA VAL A 32 -0.07 -7.22 2.18
C VAL A 32 0.56 -7.17 0.80
N THR A 33 -0.24 -6.97 -0.23
CA THR A 33 0.29 -6.65 -1.57
C THR A 33 0.38 -5.13 -1.70
N VAL A 34 1.56 -4.60 -2.00
CA VAL A 34 1.79 -3.17 -2.22
C VAL A 34 2.31 -2.94 -3.63
N ALA A 35 1.83 -1.90 -4.31
CA ALA A 35 2.41 -1.48 -5.59
C ALA A 35 3.83 -0.94 -5.37
N ASP A 36 4.76 -1.24 -6.28
CA ASP A 36 6.17 -0.79 -6.18
C ASP A 36 6.34 0.63 -6.73
N ILE A 37 5.46 1.52 -6.29
CA ILE A 37 5.37 2.91 -6.76
C ILE A 37 5.44 3.80 -5.53
N THR A 38 6.47 4.63 -5.47
CA THR A 38 6.75 5.50 -4.33
C THR A 38 6.42 6.95 -4.64
N PHE A 39 5.89 7.66 -3.65
CA PHE A 39 5.59 9.08 -3.75
C PHE A 39 6.17 9.84 -2.55
N PRO A 40 6.56 11.12 -2.69
CA PRO A 40 7.06 11.93 -1.57
C PRO A 40 6.01 12.19 -0.48
N ASN A 41 4.72 12.16 -0.85
CA ASN A 41 3.59 12.42 0.07
C ASN A 41 2.35 11.63 -0.35
N SER A 42 1.36 11.56 0.54
CA SER A 42 0.10 10.85 0.31
C SER A 42 -0.70 11.41 -0.86
N THR A 43 -0.67 12.73 -1.09
CA THR A 43 -1.40 13.37 -2.20
C THR A 43 -1.00 12.80 -3.56
N GLY A 44 0.30 12.58 -3.79
CA GLY A 44 0.78 11.96 -5.03
C GLY A 44 0.29 10.52 -5.21
N ALA A 45 0.35 9.73 -4.13
CA ALA A 45 -0.14 8.34 -4.15
C ALA A 45 -1.65 8.25 -4.40
N LEU A 46 -2.44 9.11 -3.75
CA LEU A 46 -3.89 9.17 -3.92
C LEU A 46 -4.29 9.68 -5.31
N ALA A 47 -3.56 10.64 -5.87
CA ALA A 47 -3.75 11.07 -7.26
C ALA A 47 -3.47 9.92 -8.25
N TRP A 48 -2.44 9.11 -7.99
CA TRP A 48 -2.17 7.92 -8.79
C TRP A 48 -3.32 6.90 -8.71
N CYS A 49 -3.87 6.64 -7.52
CA CYS A 49 -5.05 5.78 -7.35
C CYS A 49 -6.20 6.23 -8.26
N ARG A 50 -6.52 7.54 -8.23
CA ARG A 50 -7.58 8.14 -9.05
C ARG A 50 -7.30 7.98 -10.54
N ASN A 51 -6.06 8.21 -10.97
CA ASN A 51 -5.66 8.07 -12.37
C ASN A 51 -5.72 6.62 -12.88
N GLN A 52 -5.60 5.63 -12.00
CA GLN A 52 -5.80 4.22 -12.33
C GLN A 52 -7.28 3.81 -12.36
N GLY A 53 -8.20 4.71 -11.98
CA GLY A 53 -9.63 4.41 -11.86
C GLY A 53 -9.95 3.50 -10.69
N ILE A 54 -9.10 3.44 -9.67
CA ILE A 54 -9.31 2.64 -8.46
C ILE A 54 -9.98 3.52 -7.41
N ASP A 55 -11.10 3.06 -6.85
CA ASP A 55 -11.84 3.83 -5.86
C ASP A 55 -11.12 3.92 -4.50
N ARG A 56 -11.70 4.71 -3.59
CA ARG A 56 -11.16 4.99 -2.25
C ARG A 56 -11.00 3.74 -1.39
N ASP A 57 -11.88 2.76 -1.56
CA ASP A 57 -11.92 1.59 -0.71
C ASP A 57 -10.95 0.51 -1.22
N HIS A 58 -10.53 0.61 -2.50
CA HIS A 58 -9.60 -0.30 -3.15
C HIS A 58 -8.17 0.26 -3.34
N CYS A 59 -7.92 1.54 -3.05
CA CYS A 59 -6.58 2.14 -3.12
C CYS A 59 -6.35 3.20 -2.03
N ILE A 60 -5.29 2.99 -1.25
CA ILE A 60 -4.91 3.84 -0.12
C ILE A 60 -3.41 4.18 -0.19
N ALA A 61 -3.04 5.33 0.37
CA ALA A 61 -1.64 5.69 0.54
C ALA A 61 -1.13 5.13 1.86
N LYS A 62 -0.03 4.38 1.81
CA LYS A 62 0.59 3.75 2.99
C LYS A 62 2.08 4.05 3.05
N ILE A 63 2.55 4.48 4.22
CA ILE A 63 3.97 4.54 4.55
C ILE A 63 4.42 3.14 5.00
N ILE A 64 5.46 2.61 4.37
CA ILE A 64 6.12 1.35 4.76
C ILE A 64 7.41 1.69 5.50
N SER A 65 7.44 1.44 6.81
CA SER A 65 8.57 1.81 7.68
C SER A 65 8.61 0.95 8.95
N THR A 66 9.83 0.71 9.43
CA THR A 66 10.15 0.02 10.69
C THR A 66 10.28 0.95 11.90
N THR A 67 10.28 2.27 11.69
CA THR A 67 10.50 3.27 12.76
C THR A 67 9.35 4.27 12.95
N ARG A 68 8.44 4.40 11.97
CA ARG A 68 7.33 5.34 12.05
C ARG A 68 6.12 4.75 12.77
N PRO A 69 5.37 5.55 13.54
CA PRO A 69 4.17 5.07 14.20
C PRO A 69 3.09 4.68 13.19
N VAL A 70 2.15 3.85 13.65
CA VAL A 70 0.93 3.51 12.91
C VAL A 70 0.11 4.75 12.60
N ALA A 71 -0.03 5.66 13.57
CA ALA A 71 -0.75 6.92 13.40
C ALA A 71 -0.11 7.79 12.32
N GLY A 72 -0.91 8.29 11.38
CA GLY A 72 -0.43 9.09 10.25
C GLY A 72 0.30 8.32 9.15
N SER A 73 0.43 6.98 9.27
CA SER A 73 1.04 6.14 8.23
C SER A 73 0.10 5.79 7.07
N THR A 74 -1.19 6.09 7.20
CA THR A 74 -2.23 5.72 6.22
C THR A 74 -3.05 6.95 5.87
N ALA A 75 -3.30 7.16 4.58
CA ALA A 75 -4.21 8.19 4.09
C ALA A 75 -5.16 7.61 3.04
N TYR A 76 -6.38 8.13 3.06
CA TYR A 76 -7.49 7.68 2.22
C TYR A 76 -7.87 8.78 1.23
N ASN A 77 -8.52 8.35 0.14
CA ASN A 77 -8.89 9.20 -0.99
C ASN A 77 -10.11 10.08 -0.75
#